data_AF-A0A9W7FW15-F1
#
_entry.id   AF-A0A9W7FW15-F1
#
_cell.length_a   1.000
_cell.length_b   1.000
_cell.length_c   1.000
_cell.angle_alpha   90.00
_cell.angle_beta   90.00
_cell.angle_gamma   90.00
#
_symmetry.space_group_name_H-M   'P 1'
#
loop_
_entity.id
_entity.type
_entity.pdbx_description
1 polymer ?
#
loop_
_entity_poly.entity_id
_entity_poly.type
_entity_poly.pdbx_seq_one_letter_code
_entity_poly.pdbx_strand_id
1 'polypeptide(L)'
;MRGYLGAGNGDNEDDLDYNIERDDIRGNGEIEEEFNMDNVRVEWRGGAGKTYFGAPDPLTYASRPKSKMSSKFADPAWKAKWYKARWGEGYKSERAEKKVGRKVEELSMDVLESDVLAGMGDEEIREAVRIYMSANKKRAESRRRKKEGGATEDGGPGGGMGGMEEGDHGLKRLGAKKPGNAKLAYETRRLNLAARKTKQPRGRPKKTPNVDEVISEASKKKVLWRIEGRSISAKAAKIRVEQALSDQGPLEIRDIQEILKAQRLAGRKQLLLKVARERYGMSGKCVEIEGGKMEFITNISVQHLGELLLDEIENDSISGEGPPPTVK
;
A
#
# COMPACT_ATOMS: atom_id res chain seq x y z
N MET A 1 18.96 -35.50 -64.83
CA MET A 1 20.43 -35.54 -64.63
C MET A 1 20.95 -34.18 -64.18
N ARG A 2 21.30 -34.05 -62.91
CA ARG A 2 22.42 -33.26 -62.36
C ARG A 2 22.20 -33.21 -60.84
N GLY A 3 22.90 -34.10 -60.16
CA GLY A 3 23.05 -34.03 -58.71
C GLY A 3 24.11 -32.98 -58.35
N TYR A 4 24.02 -32.46 -57.14
CA TYR A 4 25.17 -31.89 -56.43
C TYR A 4 25.06 -32.28 -54.96
N LEU A 5 26.05 -33.08 -54.55
CA LEU A 5 26.45 -33.38 -53.19
C LEU A 5 27.10 -32.12 -52.58
N GLY A 6 26.98 -31.95 -51.27
CA GLY A 6 27.66 -30.88 -50.54
C GLY A 6 27.37 -30.95 -49.05
N ALA A 7 27.90 -31.99 -48.41
CA ALA A 7 27.93 -32.15 -46.97
C ALA A 7 28.76 -31.03 -46.30
N GLY A 8 28.29 -30.57 -45.15
CA GLY A 8 29.04 -29.69 -44.26
C GLY A 8 28.65 -30.00 -42.82
N ASN A 9 29.39 -30.92 -42.21
CA ASN A 9 29.37 -31.20 -40.77
C ASN A 9 29.79 -29.93 -40.02
N GLY A 10 28.94 -29.53 -39.08
CA GLY A 10 29.25 -28.52 -38.06
C GLY A 10 28.96 -29.13 -36.70
N ASP A 11 29.92 -29.93 -36.24
CA ASP A 11 30.00 -30.43 -34.88
C ASP A 11 30.12 -29.24 -33.92
N ASN A 12 29.12 -29.02 -33.08
CA ASN A 12 29.22 -28.21 -31.87
C ASN A 12 28.69 -29.07 -30.73
N GLU A 13 29.54 -30.01 -30.31
CA GLU A 13 29.46 -30.64 -28.99
C GLU A 13 29.98 -29.63 -27.97
N ASP A 14 29.07 -29.01 -27.23
CA ASP A 14 29.37 -28.35 -25.95
C ASP A 14 28.23 -28.71 -24.98
N ASP A 15 28.06 -30.01 -24.75
CA ASP A 15 27.30 -30.56 -23.63
C ASP A 15 28.10 -30.33 -22.33
N LEU A 16 27.85 -29.19 -21.68
CA LEU A 16 28.27 -28.96 -20.30
C LEU A 16 27.19 -29.45 -19.34
N ASP A 17 27.28 -30.74 -19.00
CA ASP A 17 26.61 -31.37 -17.86
C ASP A 17 27.04 -30.70 -16.55
N TYR A 18 26.23 -29.76 -16.05
CA TYR A 18 26.30 -29.31 -14.66
C TYR A 18 25.63 -30.34 -13.75
N ASN A 19 26.39 -31.39 -13.42
CA ASN A 19 26.13 -32.21 -12.24
C ASN A 19 26.31 -31.36 -10.98
N ILE A 20 25.22 -30.76 -10.51
CA ILE A 20 25.15 -30.17 -9.18
C ILE A 20 24.97 -31.32 -8.20
N GLU A 21 26.10 -31.79 -7.66
CA GLU A 21 26.14 -32.64 -6.46
C GLU A 21 25.40 -31.90 -5.33
N ARG A 22 24.20 -32.38 -5.01
CA ARG A 22 23.51 -32.05 -3.76
C ARG A 22 24.21 -32.81 -2.65
N ASP A 23 25.09 -32.12 -1.93
CA ASP A 23 25.59 -32.58 -0.65
C ASP A 23 24.44 -32.69 0.35
N ASP A 24 24.05 -33.93 0.61
CA ASP A 24 23.32 -34.37 1.78
C ASP A 24 24.13 -34.08 3.04
N ILE A 25 23.73 -33.07 3.82
CA ILE A 25 24.09 -32.99 5.24
C ILE A 25 22.82 -33.20 6.05
N ARG A 26 22.54 -34.48 6.31
CA ARG A 26 21.77 -34.92 7.48
C ARG A 26 22.61 -34.66 8.72
N GLY A 27 22.04 -33.91 9.65
CA GLY A 27 22.48 -33.83 11.04
C GLY A 27 21.27 -33.87 11.94
N ASN A 28 20.62 -35.04 12.03
CA ASN A 28 19.68 -35.35 13.11
C ASN A 28 20.51 -35.56 14.38
N GLY A 29 20.80 -34.48 15.09
CA GLY A 29 21.22 -34.55 16.49
C GLY A 29 19.97 -34.58 17.36
N GLU A 30 19.62 -35.77 17.84
CA GLU A 30 18.76 -35.93 19.02
C GLU A 30 19.43 -35.20 20.19
N ILE A 31 18.85 -34.06 20.59
CA ILE A 31 19.13 -33.44 21.88
C ILE A 31 18.01 -33.92 22.80
N GLU A 32 18.26 -35.01 23.51
CA GLU A 32 17.55 -35.35 24.73
C GLU A 32 17.96 -34.36 25.81
N GLU A 33 17.33 -33.18 25.82
CA GLU A 33 17.31 -32.33 27.01
C GLU A 33 16.13 -32.76 27.86
N GLU A 34 16.43 -33.51 28.93
CA GLU A 34 15.53 -33.77 30.04
C GLU A 34 14.99 -32.45 30.60
N PHE A 35 13.75 -32.13 30.23
CA PHE A 35 13.05 -30.94 30.68
C PHE A 35 12.55 -31.16 32.12
N ASN A 36 13.37 -30.78 33.09
CA ASN A 36 13.04 -30.84 34.51
C ASN A 36 11.99 -29.76 34.86
N MET A 37 10.72 -30.15 34.97
CA MET A 37 9.58 -29.24 35.21
C MET A 37 9.47 -28.71 36.65
N ASP A 38 10.31 -29.17 37.58
CA ASP A 38 10.09 -28.94 39.02
C ASP A 38 10.81 -27.72 39.61
N ASN A 39 11.35 -26.82 38.78
CA ASN A 39 12.07 -25.63 39.30
C ASN A 39 11.71 -24.29 38.64
N VAL A 40 10.50 -24.15 38.11
CA VAL A 40 9.99 -22.84 37.65
C VAL A 40 9.17 -22.17 38.75
N ARG A 41 9.86 -21.66 39.77
CA ARG A 41 9.29 -20.64 40.67
C ARG A 41 9.25 -19.31 39.91
N VAL A 42 8.10 -19.00 39.30
CA VAL A 42 7.86 -17.71 38.66
C VAL A 42 7.71 -16.63 39.74
N GLU A 43 8.82 -16.12 40.25
CA GLU A 43 8.82 -14.84 40.94
C GLU A 43 8.61 -13.74 39.89
N TRP A 44 7.39 -13.24 39.80
CA TRP A 44 7.09 -11.98 39.13
C TRP A 44 7.76 -10.83 39.87
N ARG A 45 9.05 -10.57 39.60
CA ARG A 45 9.66 -9.28 39.93
C ARG A 45 9.02 -8.21 39.04
N GLY A 46 8.07 -7.49 39.62
CA GLY A 46 7.51 -6.25 39.06
C GLY A 46 8.58 -5.18 38.88
N GLY A 47 9.28 -5.23 37.76
CA GLY A 47 10.20 -4.19 37.32
C GLY A 47 9.45 -3.07 36.62
N ALA A 48 8.98 -2.09 37.39
CA ALA A 48 8.52 -0.80 36.88
C ALA A 48 9.72 0.02 36.33
N GLY A 49 10.28 -0.44 35.21
CA GLY A 49 11.31 0.27 34.46
C GLY A 49 10.70 1.44 33.68
N LYS A 50 10.53 2.57 34.37
CA LYS A 50 10.29 3.88 33.73
C LYS A 50 11.49 4.21 32.83
N THR A 51 11.34 4.05 31.51
CA THR A 51 12.28 4.66 30.55
C THR A 51 12.00 6.16 30.48
N TYR A 52 12.52 6.90 31.46
CA TYR A 52 12.70 8.34 31.31
C TYR A 52 13.74 8.54 30.21
N PHE A 53 13.29 8.96 29.03
CA PHE A 53 14.14 9.74 28.13
C PHE A 53 14.36 11.11 28.76
N GLY A 54 15.17 11.15 29.83
CA GLY A 54 15.75 12.39 30.32
C GLY A 54 16.54 13.01 29.18
N ALA A 55 16.44 14.34 29.02
CA ALA A 55 17.32 15.06 28.14
C ALA A 55 18.76 14.67 28.52
N PRO A 56 19.57 14.10 27.61
CA PRO A 56 20.89 13.63 27.94
C PRO A 56 21.71 14.80 28.46
N ASP A 57 22.32 14.59 29.62
CA ASP A 57 23.24 15.53 30.25
C ASP A 57 24.37 15.85 29.25
N PRO A 58 24.62 17.12 28.86
CA PRO A 58 25.58 17.46 27.81
C PRO A 58 27.02 16.98 28.10
N LEU A 59 27.33 16.60 29.35
CA LEU A 59 28.63 16.07 29.77
C LEU A 59 28.76 14.53 29.65
N THR A 60 27.67 13.80 29.40
CA THR A 60 27.72 12.32 29.25
C THR A 60 27.72 11.86 27.78
N TYR A 61 27.83 12.77 26.83
CA TYR A 61 27.84 12.47 25.39
C TYR A 61 29.09 11.69 24.92
N ALA A 62 30.11 11.55 25.77
CA ALA A 62 31.40 10.95 25.41
C ALA A 62 31.36 9.43 25.18
N SER A 63 30.30 8.72 25.61
CA SER A 63 30.28 7.26 25.58
C SER A 63 28.98 6.70 25.01
N ARG A 64 28.55 7.19 23.84
CA ARG A 64 27.54 6.46 23.06
C ARG A 64 28.13 5.09 22.70
N PRO A 65 27.54 3.95 23.13
CA PRO A 65 28.04 2.64 22.73
C PRO A 65 28.05 2.62 21.20
N LYS A 66 29.24 2.45 20.62
CA LYS A 66 29.43 2.33 19.18
C LYS A 66 28.40 1.31 18.71
N SER A 67 27.49 1.72 17.82
CA SER A 67 26.34 0.88 17.46
C SER A 67 26.86 -0.49 17.04
N LYS A 68 26.11 -1.57 17.33
CA LYS A 68 26.50 -2.93 16.95
C LYS A 68 26.88 -3.07 15.47
N MET A 69 26.47 -2.12 14.61
CA MET A 69 26.89 -2.02 13.21
C MET A 69 28.33 -1.52 13.02
N SER A 70 28.84 -0.64 13.88
CA SER A 70 30.23 -0.18 13.84
C SER A 70 31.22 -1.31 14.10
N SER A 71 30.88 -2.24 15.01
CA SER A 71 31.73 -3.41 15.29
C SER A 71 31.74 -4.38 14.10
N LYS A 72 30.58 -4.63 13.46
CA LYS A 72 30.51 -5.46 12.25
C LYS A 72 31.25 -4.85 11.06
N PHE A 73 31.29 -3.51 10.95
CA PHE A 73 32.06 -2.82 9.92
C PHE A 73 33.58 -2.84 10.13
N ALA A 74 34.04 -3.20 11.34
CA ALA A 74 35.46 -3.37 11.62
C ALA A 74 36.00 -4.70 11.07
N ASP A 75 35.14 -5.71 10.90
CA ASP A 75 35.50 -6.98 10.26
C ASP A 75 35.66 -6.77 8.73
N PRO A 76 36.88 -6.97 8.17
CA PRO A 76 37.13 -6.81 6.73
C PRO A 76 36.31 -7.77 5.87
N ALA A 77 36.07 -8.99 6.34
CA ALA A 77 35.33 -10.00 5.59
C ALA A 77 33.84 -9.62 5.50
N TRP A 78 33.27 -9.18 6.62
CA TRP A 78 31.90 -8.66 6.64
C TRP A 78 31.76 -7.40 5.78
N LYS A 79 32.73 -6.47 5.86
CA LYS A 79 32.75 -5.24 5.04
C LYS A 79 32.83 -5.57 3.56
N ALA A 80 33.71 -6.48 3.14
CA ALA A 80 33.81 -6.94 1.76
C ALA A 80 32.50 -7.57 1.27
N LYS A 81 31.88 -8.45 2.08
CA LYS A 81 30.57 -9.05 1.78
C LYS A 81 29.48 -7.98 1.65
N TRP A 82 29.45 -7.00 2.55
CA TRP A 82 28.49 -5.90 2.50
C TRP A 82 28.68 -5.00 1.26
N TYR A 83 29.92 -4.69 0.89
CA TYR A 83 30.22 -3.92 -0.33
C TYR A 83 29.86 -4.70 -1.59
N LYS A 84 30.24 -5.98 -1.69
CA LYS A 84 29.86 -6.86 -2.81
C LYS A 84 28.34 -6.98 -2.92
N ALA A 85 27.63 -7.11 -1.81
CA ALA A 85 26.17 -7.17 -1.76
C ALA A 85 25.46 -5.82 -1.94
N ARG A 86 26.16 -4.70 -2.15
CA ARG A 86 25.50 -3.39 -2.35
C ARG A 86 25.96 -2.68 -3.61
N TRP A 87 27.20 -2.92 -3.99
CA TRP A 87 27.91 -2.26 -5.07
C TRP A 87 28.62 -3.23 -6.02
N GLY A 88 28.63 -4.54 -5.74
CA GLY A 88 29.20 -5.55 -6.64
C GLY A 88 28.33 -5.79 -7.87
N GLU A 89 28.98 -6.23 -8.96
CA GLU A 89 28.43 -6.35 -10.32
C GLU A 89 27.24 -7.33 -10.48
N GLY A 90 26.96 -8.19 -9.50
CA GLY A 90 25.83 -9.15 -9.53
C GLY A 90 24.68 -8.85 -8.55
N TYR A 91 24.77 -7.81 -7.71
CA TYR A 91 23.76 -7.63 -6.66
C TYR A 91 22.37 -7.25 -7.22
N LYS A 92 22.35 -6.48 -8.31
CA LYS A 92 21.08 -6.07 -8.94
C LYS A 92 20.46 -7.20 -9.74
N SER A 93 21.26 -8.12 -10.31
CA SER A 93 20.74 -9.25 -11.08
C SER A 93 20.10 -10.29 -10.18
N GLU A 94 20.79 -10.78 -9.13
CA GLU A 94 20.26 -11.87 -8.28
C GLU A 94 18.95 -11.47 -7.56
N ARG A 95 18.87 -10.23 -7.07
CA ARG A 95 17.65 -9.73 -6.42
C ARG A 95 16.53 -9.45 -7.42
N ALA A 96 16.87 -9.06 -8.65
CA ALA A 96 15.90 -8.90 -9.72
C ALA A 96 15.37 -10.27 -10.15
N GLU A 97 16.24 -11.26 -10.35
CA GLU A 97 15.90 -12.64 -10.70
C GLU A 97 15.01 -13.29 -9.64
N LYS A 98 15.37 -13.23 -8.35
CA LYS A 98 14.50 -13.72 -7.26
C LYS A 98 13.13 -13.05 -7.24
N LYS A 99 13.06 -11.78 -7.63
CA LYS A 99 11.79 -11.04 -7.70
C LYS A 99 10.98 -11.39 -8.95
N VAL A 100 11.65 -11.71 -10.06
CA VAL A 100 11.01 -12.23 -11.27
C VAL A 100 10.50 -13.65 -11.01
N GLY A 101 11.32 -14.53 -10.43
CA GLY A 101 10.93 -15.89 -10.06
C GLY A 101 9.70 -15.93 -9.16
N ARG A 102 9.68 -15.15 -8.06
CA ARG A 102 8.48 -15.05 -7.20
C ARG A 102 7.24 -14.56 -7.95
N LYS A 103 7.39 -13.64 -8.90
CA LYS A 103 6.26 -13.15 -9.69
C LYS A 103 5.76 -14.18 -10.68
N VAL A 104 6.65 -15.03 -11.20
CA VAL A 104 6.28 -16.16 -12.06
C VAL A 104 5.58 -17.22 -11.23
N GLU A 105 6.07 -17.51 -10.03
CA GLU A 105 5.39 -18.41 -9.06
C GLU A 105 4.03 -17.86 -8.59
N GLU A 106 3.87 -16.54 -8.52
CA GLU A 106 2.60 -15.88 -8.18
C GLU A 106 1.59 -15.86 -9.34
N LEU A 107 2.01 -16.13 -10.58
CA LEU A 107 1.06 -16.31 -11.68
C LEU A 107 0.32 -17.62 -11.45
N SER A 108 -1.01 -17.57 -11.38
CA SER A 108 -1.81 -18.77 -11.22
C SER A 108 -1.57 -19.70 -12.42
N MET A 109 -1.45 -20.99 -12.14
CA MET A 109 -1.31 -22.02 -13.18
C MET A 109 -2.44 -21.92 -14.20
N ASP A 110 -3.66 -21.58 -13.76
CA ASP A 110 -4.82 -21.30 -14.60
C ASP A 110 -4.58 -20.25 -15.70
N VAL A 111 -3.71 -19.26 -15.48
CA VAL A 111 -3.39 -18.24 -16.48
C VAL A 111 -2.41 -18.78 -17.51
N LEU A 112 -1.42 -19.57 -17.06
CA LEU A 112 -0.43 -20.20 -17.91
C LEU A 112 -1.05 -21.32 -18.77
N GLU A 113 -2.07 -21.99 -18.24
CA GLU A 113 -2.82 -23.06 -18.91
C GLU A 113 -4.06 -22.55 -19.66
N SER A 114 -4.31 -21.24 -19.67
CA SER A 114 -5.50 -20.71 -20.33
C SER A 114 -5.46 -20.94 -21.85
N ASP A 115 -6.58 -21.42 -22.40
CA ASP A 115 -6.75 -21.66 -23.84
C ASP A 115 -6.44 -20.41 -24.69
N VAL A 116 -6.64 -19.23 -24.12
CA VAL A 116 -6.34 -17.94 -24.76
C VAL A 116 -4.84 -17.77 -24.95
N LEU A 117 -4.04 -18.13 -23.95
CA LEU A 117 -2.58 -18.04 -24.05
C LEU A 117 -2.01 -19.15 -24.94
N ALA A 118 -2.60 -20.34 -24.88
CA ALA A 118 -2.22 -21.47 -25.73
C ALA A 118 -2.56 -21.23 -27.22
N GLY A 119 -3.62 -20.47 -27.50
CA GLY A 119 -4.02 -20.07 -28.84
C GLY A 119 -3.24 -18.87 -29.41
N MET A 120 -2.54 -18.10 -28.57
CA MET A 120 -1.70 -17.00 -29.03
C MET A 120 -0.42 -17.53 -29.68
N GLY A 121 -0.19 -17.18 -30.94
CA GLY A 121 1.06 -17.52 -31.62
C GLY A 121 2.25 -16.78 -31.02
N ASP A 122 3.45 -17.34 -31.15
CA ASP A 122 4.69 -16.75 -30.62
C ASP A 122 4.93 -15.28 -31.06
N GLU A 123 4.48 -14.91 -32.25
CA GLU A 123 4.58 -13.54 -32.75
C GLU A 123 3.65 -12.58 -32.00
N GLU A 124 2.43 -13.01 -31.69
CA GLU A 124 1.45 -12.23 -30.93
C GLU A 124 1.92 -12.04 -29.48
N ILE A 125 2.49 -13.10 -28.88
CA ILE A 125 3.12 -13.03 -27.56
C ILE A 125 4.28 -12.03 -27.57
N ARG A 126 5.16 -12.10 -28.57
CA ARG A 126 6.29 -11.16 -28.71
C ARG A 126 5.82 -9.72 -28.90
N GLU A 127 4.78 -9.50 -29.68
CA GLU A 127 4.18 -8.18 -29.88
C GLU A 127 3.56 -7.65 -28.58
N ALA A 128 2.79 -8.47 -27.87
CA ALA A 128 2.18 -8.11 -26.58
C ALA A 128 3.25 -7.69 -25.55
N VAL A 129 4.36 -8.43 -25.47
CA VAL A 129 5.51 -8.09 -24.61
C VAL A 129 6.13 -6.75 -25.04
N ARG A 130 6.33 -6.52 -26.35
CA ARG A 130 6.87 -5.25 -26.87
C ARG A 130 5.96 -4.07 -26.52
N ILE A 131 4.64 -4.22 -26.69
CA ILE A 131 3.64 -3.21 -26.33
C ILE A 131 3.73 -2.91 -24.83
N TYR A 132 3.74 -3.94 -23.99
CA TYR A 132 3.85 -3.80 -22.55
C TYR A 132 5.12 -3.05 -22.14
N MET A 133 6.29 -3.46 -22.66
CA MET A 133 7.57 -2.80 -22.38
C MET A 133 7.56 -1.32 -22.79
N SER A 134 7.02 -1.02 -23.99
CA SER A 134 6.92 0.36 -24.48
C SER A 134 6.00 1.23 -23.61
N ALA A 135 4.85 0.70 -23.18
CA ALA A 135 3.92 1.37 -22.30
C ALA A 135 4.54 1.63 -20.91
N ASN A 136 5.27 0.65 -20.37
CA ASN A 136 5.91 0.78 -19.08
C ASN A 136 7.06 1.79 -19.12
N LYS A 137 7.84 1.83 -20.22
CA LYS A 137 8.85 2.86 -20.47
C LYS A 137 8.24 4.26 -20.50
N LYS A 138 7.14 4.47 -21.25
CA LYS A 138 6.40 5.75 -21.29
C LYS A 138 5.91 6.18 -19.91
N ARG A 139 5.37 5.25 -19.10
CA ARG A 139 4.95 5.54 -17.71
C ARG A 139 6.12 5.92 -16.82
N ALA A 140 7.26 5.25 -16.95
CA ALA A 140 8.47 5.58 -16.20
C ALA A 140 9.01 6.97 -16.57
N GLU A 141 9.05 7.30 -17.86
CA GLU A 141 9.44 8.62 -18.35
C GLU A 141 8.49 9.73 -17.87
N SER A 142 7.17 9.50 -17.92
CA SER A 142 6.17 10.42 -17.37
C SER A 142 6.40 10.70 -15.88
N ARG A 143 6.67 9.66 -15.07
CA ARG A 143 7.02 9.82 -13.65
C ARG A 143 8.33 10.57 -13.46
N ARG A 144 9.32 10.34 -14.32
CA ARG A 144 10.60 11.05 -14.28
C ARG A 144 10.42 12.53 -14.58
N ARG A 145 9.69 12.87 -15.65
CA ARG A 145 9.31 14.25 -16.00
C ARG A 145 8.54 14.93 -14.88
N LYS A 146 7.58 14.25 -14.24
CA LYS A 146 6.85 14.81 -13.09
C LYS A 146 7.77 15.09 -11.90
N LYS A 147 8.78 14.26 -11.68
CA LYS A 147 9.76 14.44 -10.59
C LYS A 147 10.75 15.57 -10.91
N GLU A 148 11.17 15.69 -12.16
CA GLU A 148 12.11 16.71 -12.64
C GLU A 148 11.42 18.09 -12.76
N GLY A 149 10.17 18.13 -13.22
CA GLY A 149 9.36 19.36 -13.35
C GLY A 149 8.62 19.79 -12.07
N GLY A 150 8.78 19.06 -10.96
CA GLY A 150 8.09 19.33 -9.69
C GLY A 150 8.80 20.31 -8.74
N ALA A 151 9.80 21.06 -9.23
CA ALA A 151 10.61 21.97 -8.42
C ALA A 151 10.56 23.44 -8.87
N THR A 152 9.62 23.81 -9.74
CA THR A 152 9.19 25.21 -9.87
C THR A 152 7.94 25.40 -9.03
N GLU A 153 8.15 25.92 -7.82
CA GLU A 153 7.12 26.53 -7.01
C GLU A 153 6.46 27.69 -7.80
N ASP A 154 5.21 27.96 -7.44
CA ASP A 154 4.39 29.11 -7.81
C ASP A 154 3.63 29.09 -9.14
N GLY A 155 2.34 28.72 -9.02
CA GLY A 155 1.27 29.67 -9.32
C GLY A 155 0.67 29.65 -10.73
N GLY A 156 -0.56 29.11 -10.83
CA GLY A 156 -1.56 29.60 -11.78
C GLY A 156 -2.16 28.56 -12.73
N PRO A 157 -3.49 28.36 -12.71
CA PRO A 157 -4.21 27.77 -13.83
C PRO A 157 -4.50 28.90 -14.83
N GLY A 158 -3.63 29.05 -15.84
CA GLY A 158 -3.81 30.01 -16.91
C GLY A 158 -3.47 29.37 -18.24
N GLY A 159 -4.47 29.15 -19.08
CA GLY A 159 -4.27 28.76 -20.47
C GLY A 159 -3.51 29.85 -21.22
N GLY A 160 -2.69 29.42 -22.17
CA GLY A 160 -1.93 30.31 -23.04
C GLY A 160 -1.24 29.52 -24.13
N MET A 161 -1.92 29.35 -25.25
CA MET A 161 -1.27 29.12 -26.54
C MET A 161 -0.32 30.28 -26.84
N GLY A 162 0.87 29.99 -27.38
CA GLY A 162 1.62 30.96 -28.18
C GLY A 162 3.14 31.00 -27.92
N GLY A 163 3.90 30.91 -29.02
CA GLY A 163 5.29 31.39 -29.15
C GLY A 163 6.35 30.43 -28.62
N MET A 164 7.09 29.70 -29.46
CA MET A 164 8.30 30.20 -30.15
C MET A 164 9.11 31.18 -29.30
N GLU A 165 10.17 30.69 -28.67
CA GLU A 165 11.49 31.32 -28.73
C GLU A 165 12.57 30.37 -28.20
N GLU A 166 13.56 30.11 -29.05
CA GLU A 166 14.82 29.49 -28.69
C GLU A 166 15.61 30.48 -27.82
N GLY A 167 15.97 30.06 -26.61
CA GLY A 167 16.72 30.86 -25.67
C GLY A 167 17.60 29.98 -24.79
N ASP A 168 18.78 29.67 -25.31
CA ASP A 168 19.89 29.02 -24.63
C ASP A 168 20.46 29.92 -23.53
N HIS A 169 19.95 29.83 -22.30
CA HIS A 169 20.61 30.38 -21.10
C HIS A 169 20.22 29.63 -19.82
N GLY A 170 21.22 29.10 -19.09
CA GLY A 170 21.19 29.18 -17.63
C GLY A 170 21.23 27.89 -16.80
N LEU A 171 22.03 26.89 -17.18
CA LEU A 171 22.54 25.90 -16.22
C LEU A 171 23.51 26.59 -15.25
N LYS A 172 23.01 27.20 -14.17
CA LYS A 172 23.76 27.60 -12.96
C LYS A 172 22.80 28.21 -11.95
N ARG A 173 22.32 27.40 -10.97
CA ARG A 173 21.98 27.77 -9.57
C ARG A 173 21.12 26.70 -8.90
N LEU A 174 21.65 25.48 -8.78
CA LEU A 174 21.18 24.49 -7.80
C LEU A 174 22.30 24.29 -6.77
N GLY A 175 22.48 25.25 -5.87
CA GLY A 175 23.65 25.21 -4.99
C GLY A 175 23.73 26.30 -3.93
N ALA A 176 22.61 26.72 -3.33
CA ALA A 176 22.64 27.50 -2.10
C ALA A 176 21.36 27.26 -1.31
N LYS A 177 21.32 26.17 -0.53
CA LYS A 177 20.35 26.04 0.56
C LYS A 177 20.63 27.19 1.54
N LYS A 178 19.76 28.20 1.54
CA LYS A 178 19.86 29.38 2.42
C LYS A 178 20.02 28.91 3.88
N PRO A 179 21.10 29.28 4.59
CA PRO A 179 21.31 28.89 6.00
C PRO A 179 20.29 29.49 6.98
N GLY A 180 19.38 30.36 6.52
CA GLY A 180 18.36 31.02 7.36
C GLY A 180 17.26 30.09 7.91
N ASN A 181 16.93 29.00 7.22
CA ASN A 181 15.81 28.13 7.64
C ASN A 181 16.13 27.32 8.91
N ALA A 182 17.40 27.02 9.18
CA ALA A 182 17.79 26.29 10.38
C ALA A 182 17.57 27.11 11.66
N LYS A 183 17.84 28.43 11.60
CA LYS A 183 17.66 29.35 12.72
C LYS A 183 16.19 29.58 13.03
N LEU A 184 15.38 29.81 11.99
CA LEU A 184 13.92 29.90 12.10
C LEU A 184 13.32 28.62 12.70
N ALA A 185 13.71 27.45 12.20
CA ALA A 185 13.22 26.17 12.72
C ALA A 185 13.61 25.96 14.20
N TYR A 186 14.81 26.40 14.60
CA TYR A 186 15.24 26.33 16.00
C TYR A 186 14.43 27.27 16.90
N GLU A 187 14.20 28.51 16.48
CA GLU A 187 13.40 29.48 17.23
C GLU A 187 11.94 29.02 17.39
N THR A 188 11.33 28.48 16.33
CA THR A 188 9.98 27.90 16.39
C THR A 188 9.92 26.73 17.38
N ARG A 189 10.95 25.85 17.39
CA ARG A 189 11.02 24.71 18.31
C ARG A 189 11.15 25.15 19.77
N ARG A 190 11.90 26.23 20.02
CA ARG A 190 12.08 26.83 21.35
C ARG A 190 10.78 27.41 21.89
N LEU A 191 10.04 28.16 21.07
CA LEU A 191 8.73 28.72 21.44
C LEU A 191 7.69 27.62 21.74
N ASN A 192 7.64 26.57 20.92
CA ASN A 192 6.75 25.43 21.15
C ASN A 192 7.06 24.68 22.45
N LEU A 193 8.35 24.57 22.83
CA LEU A 193 8.74 23.97 24.11
C LEU A 193 8.33 24.83 25.30
N ALA A 194 8.50 26.16 25.23
CA ALA A 194 8.05 27.08 26.27
C ALA A 194 6.52 27.02 26.47
N ALA A 195 5.75 27.00 25.37
CA ALA A 195 4.30 26.88 25.40
C ALA A 195 3.78 25.54 25.96
N ARG A 196 4.61 24.49 25.95
CA ARG A 196 4.28 23.18 26.56
C ARG A 196 4.58 23.15 28.06
N LYS A 197 5.54 23.93 28.55
CA LYS A 197 5.88 24.00 29.98
C LYS A 197 4.85 24.79 30.80
N THR A 198 4.20 25.79 30.20
CA THR A 198 3.18 26.61 30.88
C THR A 198 1.81 25.93 30.98
N LYS A 199 1.55 24.92 30.16
CA LYS A 199 0.35 24.09 30.28
C LYS A 199 0.59 23.07 31.40
N GLN A 200 0.10 23.40 32.60
CA GLN A 200 -0.07 22.45 33.71
C GLN A 200 -0.55 21.10 33.15
N PRO A 201 -0.02 19.96 33.61
CA PRO A 201 -0.40 18.65 33.11
C PRO A 201 -1.90 18.46 33.35
N ARG A 202 -2.71 18.69 32.31
CA ARG A 202 -4.10 18.26 32.31
C ARG A 202 -4.05 16.77 32.55
N GLY A 203 -4.56 16.36 33.71
CA GLY A 203 -4.54 14.98 34.18
C GLY A 203 -4.87 14.07 33.01
N ARG A 204 -3.94 13.16 32.71
CA ARG A 204 -4.15 12.13 31.69
C ARG A 204 -5.52 11.50 31.99
N PRO A 205 -6.48 11.48 31.04
CA PRO A 205 -7.67 10.67 31.24
C PRO A 205 -7.17 9.26 31.54
N LYS A 206 -7.59 8.71 32.69
CA LYS A 206 -7.23 7.35 33.11
C LYS A 206 -7.48 6.43 31.93
N LYS A 207 -6.46 5.63 31.56
CA LYS A 207 -6.60 4.57 30.56
C LYS A 207 -7.90 3.82 30.87
N THR A 208 -8.84 3.85 29.94
CA THR A 208 -9.96 2.90 29.96
C THR A 208 -9.36 1.49 29.96
N PRO A 209 -9.86 0.57 30.79
CA PRO A 209 -9.41 -0.82 30.77
C PRO A 209 -9.62 -1.42 29.37
N ASN A 210 -8.80 -2.43 29.07
CA ASN A 210 -8.75 -3.14 27.80
C ASN A 210 -10.15 -3.64 27.41
N VAL A 211 -10.66 -3.21 26.26
CA VAL A 211 -12.06 -3.38 25.81
C VAL A 211 -12.20 -4.63 24.94
N ASP A 212 -11.52 -5.72 25.29
CA ASP A 212 -11.59 -6.96 24.50
C ASP A 212 -12.16 -8.17 25.25
N GLU A 213 -12.41 -8.08 26.56
CA GLU A 213 -13.03 -9.18 27.30
C GLU A 213 -14.21 -8.69 28.15
N VAL A 214 -15.40 -9.19 27.81
CA VAL A 214 -16.67 -9.06 28.55
C VAL A 214 -17.36 -7.69 28.44
N ILE A 215 -17.75 -7.30 27.21
CA ILE A 215 -18.86 -6.35 27.05
C ILE A 215 -20.16 -7.16 27.11
N SER A 216 -20.81 -7.16 28.27
CA SER A 216 -22.19 -7.64 28.42
C SER A 216 -23.10 -6.95 27.40
N GLU A 217 -24.08 -7.65 26.82
CA GLU A 217 -24.98 -7.10 25.80
C GLU A 217 -25.69 -5.81 26.26
N ALA A 218 -25.95 -5.68 27.57
CA ALA A 218 -26.47 -4.47 28.19
C ALA A 218 -25.53 -3.26 28.05
N SER A 219 -24.21 -3.48 28.05
CA SER A 219 -23.19 -2.43 27.86
C SER A 219 -22.98 -2.07 26.39
N LYS A 220 -23.18 -3.02 25.46
CA LYS A 220 -23.23 -2.73 24.00
C LYS A 220 -24.40 -1.78 23.69
N LYS A 221 -25.59 -2.08 24.23
CA LYS A 221 -26.75 -1.17 24.15
C LYS A 221 -26.47 0.19 24.81
N LYS A 222 -25.68 0.22 25.90
CA LYS A 222 -25.37 1.46 26.62
C LYS A 222 -24.42 2.43 25.89
N VAL A 223 -23.52 1.88 25.06
CA VAL A 223 -22.63 2.67 24.19
C VAL A 223 -23.36 3.08 22.90
N LEU A 224 -24.30 2.27 22.41
CA LEU A 224 -25.09 2.58 21.22
C LEU A 224 -26.01 3.81 21.39
N TRP A 225 -26.72 3.98 22.52
CA TRP A 225 -27.62 5.14 22.69
C TRP A 225 -26.89 6.48 22.87
N ARG A 226 -25.61 6.48 23.26
CA ARG A 226 -24.83 7.71 23.38
C ARG A 226 -24.38 8.28 22.02
N ILE A 227 -24.69 7.58 20.92
CA ILE A 227 -24.35 7.92 19.52
C ILE A 227 -25.52 8.58 18.79
N GLU A 228 -26.75 8.54 19.32
CA GLU A 228 -27.96 9.05 18.65
C GLU A 228 -27.95 10.57 18.36
N GLY A 229 -27.00 11.33 18.93
CA GLY A 229 -26.82 12.77 18.63
C GLY A 229 -25.44 13.16 18.07
N ARG A 230 -24.53 12.22 17.85
CA ARG A 230 -23.21 12.55 17.26
C ARG A 230 -23.19 12.15 15.80
N SER A 231 -22.99 13.14 14.93
CA SER A 231 -22.74 12.90 13.51
C SER A 231 -21.66 11.84 13.37
N ILE A 232 -22.03 10.74 12.72
CA ILE A 232 -21.11 9.65 12.43
C ILE A 232 -20.05 10.23 11.49
N SER A 233 -18.78 9.95 11.71
CA SER A 233 -17.76 10.39 10.77
C SER A 233 -17.93 9.63 9.44
N ALA A 234 -17.82 10.31 8.30
CA ALA A 234 -17.86 9.66 6.98
C ALA A 234 -16.91 8.45 6.83
N LYS A 235 -15.79 8.41 7.56
CA LYS A 235 -14.91 7.23 7.60
C LYS A 235 -15.55 6.05 8.32
N ALA A 236 -16.26 6.32 9.42
CA ALA A 236 -16.98 5.29 10.16
C ALA A 236 -18.18 4.77 9.33
N ALA A 237 -18.93 5.67 8.68
CA ALA A 237 -19.98 5.30 7.75
C ALA A 237 -19.45 4.41 6.61
N LYS A 238 -18.29 4.77 6.04
CA LYS A 238 -17.60 3.94 5.04
C LYS A 238 -17.35 2.50 5.53
N ILE A 239 -16.80 2.35 6.74
CA ILE A 239 -16.49 1.05 7.34
C ILE A 239 -17.77 0.24 7.57
N ARG A 240 -18.85 0.88 8.03
CA ARG A 240 -20.14 0.20 8.25
C ARG A 240 -20.75 -0.29 6.95
N VAL A 241 -20.72 0.52 5.89
CA VAL A 241 -21.21 0.12 4.56
C VAL A 241 -20.38 -1.06 4.03
N GLU A 242 -19.05 -1.03 4.17
CA GLU A 242 -18.19 -2.16 3.77
C GLU A 242 -18.50 -3.44 4.57
N GLN A 243 -18.74 -3.32 5.88
CA GLN A 243 -19.13 -4.43 6.74
C GLN A 243 -20.51 -4.98 6.37
N ALA A 244 -21.50 -4.10 6.14
CA ALA A 244 -22.85 -4.49 5.74
C ALA A 244 -22.87 -5.20 4.38
N LEU A 245 -22.01 -4.79 3.44
CA LEU A 245 -21.82 -5.50 2.17
C LEU A 245 -21.26 -6.91 2.40
N SER A 246 -20.26 -7.06 3.29
CA SER A 246 -19.65 -8.34 3.61
C SER A 246 -20.64 -9.30 4.26
N ASP A 247 -21.44 -8.79 5.20
CA ASP A 247 -22.39 -9.58 5.99
C ASP A 247 -23.74 -9.74 5.28
N GLN A 248 -23.90 -9.17 4.08
CA GLN A 248 -25.17 -9.02 3.37
C GLN A 248 -26.28 -8.35 4.21
N GLY A 249 -25.90 -7.56 5.22
CA GLY A 249 -26.79 -6.87 6.15
C GLY A 249 -27.38 -5.56 5.59
N PRO A 250 -28.50 -5.08 6.15
CA PRO A 250 -29.19 -3.89 5.65
C PRO A 250 -28.28 -2.66 5.65
N LEU A 251 -28.42 -1.83 4.62
CA LEU A 251 -27.67 -0.58 4.52
C LEU A 251 -28.45 0.55 5.19
N GLU A 252 -27.80 1.32 6.05
CA GLU A 252 -28.41 2.49 6.67
C GLU A 252 -28.35 3.70 5.71
N ILE A 253 -29.51 4.32 5.46
CA ILE A 253 -29.65 5.57 4.68
C ILE A 253 -28.67 6.65 5.20
N ARG A 254 -28.54 6.76 6.52
CA ARG A 254 -27.67 7.75 7.18
C ARG A 254 -26.20 7.59 6.80
N ASP A 255 -25.72 6.36 6.65
CA ASP A 255 -24.31 6.10 6.33
C ASP A 255 -24.01 6.51 4.88
N ILE A 256 -24.92 6.23 3.94
CA ILE A 256 -24.78 6.67 2.54
C ILE A 256 -24.82 8.20 2.44
N GLN A 257 -25.76 8.86 3.12
CA GLN A 257 -25.82 10.34 3.16
C GLN A 257 -24.53 10.95 3.71
N GLU A 258 -23.93 10.37 4.75
CA GLU A 258 -22.69 10.88 5.33
C GLU A 258 -21.49 10.69 4.39
N ILE A 259 -21.47 9.59 3.63
CA ILE A 259 -20.47 9.37 2.56
C ILE A 259 -20.61 10.41 1.44
N LEU A 260 -21.84 10.77 1.06
CA LEU A 260 -22.10 11.76 0.02
C LEU A 260 -21.67 13.17 0.45
N LYS A 261 -21.95 13.55 1.71
CA LYS A 261 -21.51 14.82 2.31
C LYS A 261 -19.99 14.96 2.31
N ALA A 262 -19.23 13.87 2.40
CA ALA A 262 -17.78 13.90 2.46
C ALA A 262 -17.09 13.98 1.08
N GLN A 263 -16.92 15.20 0.57
CA GLN A 263 -16.27 15.46 -0.73
C GLN A 263 -14.83 14.91 -0.83
N ARG A 264 -14.09 14.89 0.28
CA ARG A 264 -12.67 14.47 0.33
C ARG A 264 -12.48 12.98 0.68
N LEU A 265 -13.55 12.18 0.74
CA LEU A 265 -13.44 10.77 1.08
C LEU A 265 -12.88 9.97 -0.12
N ALA A 266 -11.70 9.39 0.07
CA ALA A 266 -11.05 8.58 -0.96
C ALA A 266 -11.83 7.28 -1.22
N GLY A 267 -12.01 6.96 -2.50
CA GLY A 267 -12.69 5.74 -2.92
C GLY A 267 -14.22 5.79 -2.85
N ARG A 268 -14.83 6.97 -2.61
CA ARG A 268 -16.30 7.07 -2.41
C ARG A 268 -17.10 6.57 -3.61
N LYS A 269 -16.70 6.92 -4.84
CA LYS A 269 -17.41 6.48 -6.07
C LYS A 269 -17.32 4.97 -6.20
N GLN A 270 -16.14 4.40 -5.96
CA GLN A 270 -15.90 2.98 -6.04
C GLN A 270 -16.74 2.20 -5.02
N LEU A 271 -16.89 2.73 -3.79
CA LEU A 271 -17.74 2.11 -2.78
C LEU A 271 -19.22 2.13 -3.20
N LEU A 272 -19.73 3.27 -3.67
CA LEU A 272 -21.13 3.37 -4.13
C LEU A 272 -21.39 2.46 -5.34
N LEU A 273 -20.46 2.39 -6.29
CA LEU A 273 -20.56 1.45 -7.42
C LEU A 273 -20.53 -0.01 -6.96
N LYS A 274 -19.76 -0.32 -5.91
CA LYS A 274 -19.73 -1.65 -5.30
C LYS A 274 -21.08 -1.98 -4.66
N VAL A 275 -21.68 -1.04 -3.93
CA VAL A 275 -23.04 -1.18 -3.38
C VAL A 275 -24.06 -1.43 -4.48
N ALA A 276 -24.09 -0.58 -5.51
CA ALA A 276 -25.02 -0.71 -6.64
C ALA A 276 -24.90 -2.08 -7.35
N ARG A 277 -23.67 -2.59 -7.47
CA ARG A 277 -23.40 -3.89 -8.08
C ARG A 277 -23.83 -5.05 -7.19
N GLU A 278 -23.38 -5.08 -5.95
CA GLU A 278 -23.50 -6.24 -5.06
C GLU A 278 -24.88 -6.37 -4.43
N ARG A 279 -25.55 -5.25 -4.14
CA ARG A 279 -26.89 -5.27 -3.50
C ARG A 279 -28.01 -5.20 -4.51
N TYR A 280 -27.88 -4.34 -5.52
CA TYR A 280 -28.97 -4.02 -6.45
C TYR A 280 -28.78 -4.64 -7.84
N GLY A 281 -27.69 -5.39 -8.06
CA GLY A 281 -27.41 -6.03 -9.34
C GLY A 281 -27.35 -5.04 -10.51
N MET A 282 -26.98 -3.78 -10.26
CA MET A 282 -27.02 -2.73 -11.27
C MET A 282 -25.76 -2.69 -12.17
N SER A 283 -25.02 -3.79 -12.25
CA SER A 283 -23.86 -3.86 -13.12
C SER A 283 -24.27 -3.71 -14.59
N GLY A 284 -23.65 -2.79 -15.32
CA GLY A 284 -23.91 -2.59 -16.75
C GLY A 284 -25.25 -1.95 -17.09
N LYS A 285 -26.06 -1.55 -16.10
CA LYS A 285 -27.33 -0.85 -16.36
C LYS A 285 -27.07 0.61 -16.75
N CYS A 286 -27.91 1.12 -17.65
CA CYS A 286 -28.02 2.53 -17.95
C CYS A 286 -29.11 3.14 -17.07
N VAL A 287 -28.85 4.33 -16.54
CA VAL A 287 -29.79 5.07 -15.71
C VAL A 287 -30.08 6.39 -16.41
N GLU A 288 -31.34 6.80 -16.35
CA GLU A 288 -31.79 8.10 -16.83
C GLU A 288 -31.32 9.19 -15.86
N ILE A 289 -30.55 10.15 -16.36
CA ILE A 289 -30.14 11.35 -15.62
C ILE A 289 -31.14 12.47 -15.94
N GLU A 290 -31.21 13.47 -15.06
CA GLU A 290 -31.91 14.73 -15.29
C GLU A 290 -31.75 15.22 -16.74
N GLY A 291 -32.87 15.40 -17.44
CA GLY A 291 -32.90 15.79 -18.85
C GLY A 291 -33.04 14.63 -19.84
N GLY A 292 -33.43 13.44 -19.38
CA GLY A 292 -33.75 12.29 -20.25
C GLY A 292 -32.54 11.62 -20.90
N LYS A 293 -31.33 11.95 -20.41
CA LYS A 293 -30.10 11.41 -20.93
C LYS A 293 -29.76 10.11 -20.21
N MET A 294 -29.65 9.02 -20.96
CA MET A 294 -29.21 7.74 -20.43
C MET A 294 -27.68 7.70 -20.33
N GLU A 295 -27.15 7.43 -19.14
CA GLU A 295 -25.72 7.15 -18.96
C GLU A 295 -25.51 5.82 -18.22
N PHE A 296 -24.39 5.17 -18.51
CA PHE A 296 -23.96 4.01 -17.72
C PHE A 296 -23.68 4.43 -16.28
N ILE A 297 -24.06 3.58 -15.33
CA ILE A 297 -23.82 3.79 -13.89
C ILE A 297 -22.33 4.04 -13.56
N THR A 298 -21.40 3.49 -14.35
CA THR A 298 -19.97 3.74 -14.18
C THR A 298 -19.56 5.19 -14.48
N ASN A 299 -20.29 5.87 -15.38
CA ASN A 299 -20.00 7.22 -15.86
C ASN A 299 -20.73 8.30 -15.06
N ILE A 300 -21.83 7.96 -14.40
CA ILE A 300 -22.65 8.90 -13.63
C ILE A 300 -21.85 9.65 -12.55
N SER A 301 -22.33 10.84 -12.21
CA SER A 301 -21.75 11.65 -11.12
C SER A 301 -21.94 10.97 -9.76
N VAL A 302 -21.08 11.29 -8.79
CA VAL A 302 -21.17 10.69 -7.45
C VAL A 302 -22.46 11.08 -6.72
N GLN A 303 -23.01 12.26 -7.00
CA GLN A 303 -24.24 12.73 -6.35
C GLN A 303 -25.45 11.96 -6.87
N HIS A 304 -25.65 11.90 -8.18
CA HIS A 304 -26.75 11.14 -8.78
C HIS A 304 -26.66 9.64 -8.47
N LEU A 305 -25.45 9.06 -8.42
CA LEU A 305 -25.29 7.67 -7.95
C LEU A 305 -25.73 7.51 -6.50
N GLY A 306 -25.45 8.52 -5.68
CA GLY A 306 -25.86 8.56 -4.29
C GLY A 306 -27.36 8.64 -4.12
N GLU A 307 -28.01 9.56 -4.83
CA GLU A 307 -29.46 9.76 -4.85
C GLU A 307 -30.18 8.49 -5.29
N LEU A 308 -29.75 7.91 -6.41
CA LEU A 308 -30.31 6.64 -6.89
C LEU A 308 -30.20 5.51 -5.86
N LEU A 309 -29.08 5.41 -5.15
CA LEU A 309 -28.92 4.41 -4.09
C LEU A 309 -29.80 4.71 -2.88
N LEU A 310 -30.06 5.98 -2.56
CA LEU A 310 -30.94 6.35 -1.46
C LEU A 310 -32.39 5.97 -1.78
N ASP A 311 -32.84 6.23 -3.01
CA ASP A 311 -34.18 5.87 -3.48
C ASP A 311 -34.40 4.34 -3.40
N GLU A 312 -33.40 3.55 -3.81
CA GLU A 312 -33.52 2.08 -3.72
C GLU A 312 -33.49 1.55 -2.28
N ILE A 313 -32.70 2.16 -1.39
CA ILE A 313 -32.71 1.79 0.03
C ILE A 313 -34.08 2.15 0.66
N GLU A 314 -34.69 3.25 0.24
CA GLU A 314 -36.02 3.66 0.69
C GLU A 314 -37.10 2.71 0.17
N ASN A 315 -37.02 2.31 -1.11
CA ASN A 315 -37.90 1.30 -1.71
C ASN A 315 -37.78 -0.06 -1.00
N ASP A 316 -36.58 -0.52 -0.70
CA ASP A 316 -36.34 -1.76 0.07
C ASP A 316 -36.95 -1.68 1.48
N SER A 317 -36.90 -0.50 2.09
CA SER A 317 -37.45 -0.28 3.44
C SER A 317 -38.98 -0.32 3.45
N ILE A 318 -39.62 0.04 2.33
CA ILE A 318 -41.06 0.04 2.16
C ILE A 318 -41.57 -1.35 1.76
N SER A 319 -40.87 -2.04 0.87
CA SER A 319 -41.35 -3.32 0.32
C SER A 319 -41.39 -4.42 1.38
N GLY A 320 -40.49 -4.40 2.37
CA GLY A 320 -40.40 -5.44 3.42
C GLY A 320 -40.08 -6.84 2.87
N GLU A 321 -40.05 -7.00 1.54
CA GLU A 321 -39.55 -8.15 0.83
C GLU A 321 -38.02 -8.05 0.90
N GLY A 322 -37.42 -8.92 1.71
CA GLY A 322 -35.98 -9.01 1.82
C GLY A 322 -35.31 -9.13 0.44
N PRO A 323 -34.05 -8.68 0.29
CA PRO A 323 -33.38 -8.61 -0.99
C PRO A 323 -33.47 -9.95 -1.73
N PRO A 324 -33.74 -9.94 -3.05
CA PRO A 324 -33.88 -11.17 -3.82
C PRO A 324 -32.62 -12.02 -3.63
N PRO A 325 -32.75 -13.34 -3.37
CA PRO A 325 -31.60 -14.20 -3.18
C PRO A 325 -30.70 -14.09 -4.40
N THR A 326 -29.46 -13.65 -4.18
CA THR A 326 -28.46 -13.56 -5.24
C THR A 326 -28.10 -14.97 -5.66
N VAL A 327 -28.60 -15.40 -6.81
CA VAL A 327 -28.18 -16.65 -7.45
C VAL A 327 -26.73 -16.44 -7.88
N LYS A 328 -25.81 -17.03 -7.11
CA LYS A 328 -24.38 -17.05 -7.42
C LYS A 328 -24.09 -18.04 -8.54
#